data_AF-A0A258YKW0-F1
#
_entry.id   AF-A0A258YKW0-F1
#
_cell.length_a   1.000
_cell.length_b   1.000
_cell.length_c   1.000
_cell.angle_alpha   90.00
_cell.angle_beta   90.00
_cell.angle_gamma   90.00
#
_symmetry.space_group_name_H-M   'P 1'
#
loop_
_entity.id
_entity.type
_entity.pdbx_description
1 polymer ?
#
loop_
_entity_poly.entity_id
_entity_poly.type
_entity_poly.pdbx_seq_one_letter_code
_entity_poly.pdbx_strand_id
1 'polypeptide(L)' 'MGYYKAAEIAQTAHKEGTTLKEMAVKLGYLTAEEFDQWVVPSQMVGEIK' A
#
# COMPACT_ATOMS: atom_id res chain seq x y z
N MET A 1 8.97 3.71 -2.38
CA MET A 1 8.25 4.63 -1.48
C MET A 1 9.06 4.91 -0.22
N GLY A 2 9.00 6.12 0.33
CA GLY A 2 9.58 6.42 1.64
C GLY A 2 8.61 6.10 2.78
N TYR A 3 9.13 5.80 3.98
CA TYR A 3 8.37 5.41 5.17
C TYR A 3 7.19 6.34 5.49
N TYR A 4 7.41 7.66 5.44
CA TYR A 4 6.38 8.65 5.75
C TYR A 4 5.15 8.56 4.82
N LYS A 5 5.36 8.36 3.52
CA LYS A 5 4.26 8.25 2.54
C LYS A 5 3.43 6.99 2.78
N ALA A 6 4.08 5.87 3.12
CA ALA A 6 3.39 4.63 3.46
C ALA A 6 2.56 4.77 4.74
N ALA A 7 3.11 5.44 5.77
CA ALA A 7 2.42 5.70 7.02
C ALA A 7 1.20 6.61 6.84
N GLU A 8 1.28 7.59 5.95
CA GLU A 8 0.17 8.49 5.61
C GLU A 8 -0.97 7.77 4.88
N ILE A 9 -0.64 6.92 3.89
CA ILE A 9 -1.63 6.06 3.22
C ILE A 9 -2.35 5.20 4.26
N ALA A 10 -1.59 4.53 5.14
CA ALA A 10 -2.15 3.61 6.12
C ALA A 10 -3.08 4.31 7.13
N GLN A 11 -2.66 5.46 7.67
CA GLN A 11 -3.47 6.23 8.61
C GLN A 11 -4.74 6.76 7.96
N THR A 12 -4.63 7.28 6.74
CA THR A 12 -5.78 7.85 6.01
C THR A 12 -6.76 6.74 5.60
N ALA A 13 -6.26 5.62 5.08
CA ALA A 13 -7.08 4.47 4.73
C ALA A 13 -7.83 3.91 5.95
N HIS A 14 -7.15 3.81 7.09
CA HIS A 14 -7.79 3.37 8.33
C HIS A 14 -8.87 4.34 8.82
N LYS A 15 -8.62 5.66 8.75
CA LYS A 15 -9.57 6.69 9.16
C LYS A 15 -10.80 6.76 8.26
N GLU A 16 -10.62 6.63 6.95
CA GLU A 16 -11.71 6.69 5.96
C GLU A 16 -12.41 5.34 5.74
N GLY A 17 -11.87 4.24 6.29
CA GLY A 17 -12.40 2.89 6.09
C GLY A 17 -12.21 2.38 4.66
N THR A 18 -11.19 2.87 3.96
CA THR A 18 -10.87 2.47 2.57
C THR A 18 -9.71 1.48 2.55
N THR A 19 -9.45 0.88 1.39
CA THR A 19 -8.27 0.02 1.22
C THR A 19 -6.99 0.85 1.07
N LEU A 20 -5.84 0.22 1.35
CA LEU A 20 -4.53 0.83 1.12
C LEU A 20 -4.32 1.17 -0.37
N LYS A 21 -4.80 0.31 -1.28
CA LYS A 21 -4.68 0.50 -2.72
C LYS A 21 -5.46 1.73 -3.20
N GLU A 22 -6.73 1.84 -2.82
CA GLU A 22 -7.56 2.99 -3.17
C GLU A 22 -6.93 4.29 -2.67
N MET A 23 -6.45 4.29 -1.43
CA MET A 23 -5.87 5.50 -0.84
C MET A 23 -4.52 5.87 -1.45
N ALA A 24 -3.69 4.88 -1.78
CA ALA A 24 -2.42 5.10 -2.46
C ALA A 24 -2.60 5.75 -3.84
N VAL A 25 -3.64 5.34 -4.58
CA VAL A 25 -4.02 5.93 -5.88
C VAL A 25 -4.66 7.29 -5.70
N LYS A 26 -5.57 7.45 -4.73
CA LYS A 26 -6.26 8.73 -4.43
C LYS A 26 -5.28 9.83 -4.02
N LEU A 27 -4.26 9.50 -3.22
CA LEU A 27 -3.20 10.44 -2.81
C LEU A 27 -2.18 10.70 -3.93
N GLY A 28 -2.28 10.01 -5.06
CA GLY A 28 -1.39 10.17 -6.21
C GLY A 28 0.05 9.73 -5.92
N TYR A 29 0.25 8.86 -4.92
CA TYR A 29 1.58 8.37 -4.58
C TYR A 29 2.05 7.24 -5.48
N LEU A 30 1.11 6.49 -6.06
CA LEU A 30 1.37 5.40 -6.99
C LEU A 30 0.11 5.04 -7.78
N THR A 31 0.28 4.41 -8.93
CA THR A 31 -0.83 3.83 -9.70
C THR A 31 -1.30 2.50 -9.10
N ALA A 32 -2.46 2.03 -9.56
CA ALA A 32 -2.98 0.73 -9.15
C ALA A 32 -2.03 -0.42 -9.54
N GLU A 33 -1.40 -0.32 -10.70
CA GLU A 33 -0.42 -1.30 -11.21
C GLU A 33 0.86 -1.29 -10.38
N GLU A 34 1.36 -0.12 -10.00
CA GLU A 34 2.52 0.01 -9.11
C GLU A 34 2.22 -0.56 -7.72
N PHE A 35 1.00 -0.36 -7.19
CA PHE A 35 0.58 -1.00 -5.95
C PHE A 35 0.68 -2.53 -6.05
N ASP A 36 0.11 -3.10 -7.11
CA ASP A 36 0.04 -4.56 -7.30
C ASP A 36 1.41 -5.18 -7.54
N GLN A 37 2.34 -4.45 -8.15
CA GLN A 37 3.72 -4.90 -8.31
C GLN A 37 4.50 -4.92 -7.00
N TRP A 38 4.23 -3.97 -6.10
CA TRP A 38 5.00 -3.81 -4.86
C TRP A 38 4.40 -4.60 -3.70
N VAL A 39 3.08 -4.73 -3.66
CA VAL A 39 2.33 -5.36 -2.57
C VAL A 39 1.81 -6.70 -3.06
N VAL A 40 2.70 -7.69 -3.04
CA VAL A 40 2.40 -9.08 -3.42
C VAL A 40 2.43 -9.96 -2.17
N PRO A 41 1.27 -10.29 -1.56
CA PRO A 41 1.25 -11.01 -0.29
C PRO A 41 2.02 -12.33 -0.31
N SER A 42 2.02 -13.05 -1.44
CA SER A 42 2.77 -14.30 -1.61
C SER A 42 4.28 -14.13 -1.53
N GLN A 43 4.82 -12.92 -1.75
CA GLN A 43 6.23 -12.61 -1.61
C GLN A 43 6.56 -11.94 -0.26
N MET A 44 5.55 -11.63 0.56
CA MET A 44 5.71 -10.93 1.84
C MET A 44 5.73 -11.88 3.06
N VAL A 45 5.67 -13.19 2.84
CA VAL A 45 5.61 -14.22 3.89
C VAL A 45 6.96 -14.82 4.29
N GLY A 46 8.07 -14.38 3.67
CA GLY A 46 9.40 -14.95 3.89
C GLY A 46 9.58 -16.34 3.29
N GLU A 47 10.80 -16.91 3.37
CA GLU A 47 11.03 -18.32 3.02
C GLU A 47 10.40 -19.22 4.08
N ILE A 48 9.35 -19.94 3.72
CA ILE A 48 8.87 -21.07 4.51
C ILE A 48 9.84 -22.23 4.25
N LYS A 49 10.81 -22.42 5.14
CA LYS A 49 11.65 -23.63 5.16
C LYS A 49 10.91 -24.81 5.77
#